data_AF-A0A9X8DLE1-F1
#
_entry.id   AF-A0A9X8DLE1-F1
#
_cell.length_a   1.000
_cell.length_b   1.000
_cell.length_c   1.000
_cell.angle_alpha   90.00
_cell.angle_beta   90.00
_cell.angle_gamma   90.00
#
_symmetry.space_group_name_H-M   'P 1'
#
loop_
_entity.id
_entity.type
_entity.pdbx_description
1 polymer ?
#
loop_
_entity_poly.entity_id
_entity_poly.type
_entity_poly.pdbx_seq_one_letter_code
_entity_poly.pdbx_strand_id
1 'polypeptide(L)'
;MNATTVPPKATIQGSFRSKSTLRTYQTYQNQFAKFCKDVLAIDPAGATPGACTDFFHHLYSLGKTARTVDSAKTALVAYFQALKVDPNPARDVESKQYVVGLQKYNKKNNIDDEKKAHPLSVYELSLLVNSLASSHMFVGALYRFLLCASYIGCFRISEMLNL
;
A
#
# COMPACT_ATOMS: atom_id res chain seq x y z
N MET A 1 11.53 -14.84 -37.74
CA MET A 1 11.48 -14.99 -36.27
C MET A 1 12.10 -13.74 -35.67
N ASN A 2 11.28 -12.77 -35.22
CA ASN A 2 11.80 -11.54 -34.60
C ASN A 2 12.23 -11.84 -33.17
N ALA A 3 13.53 -11.67 -32.90
CA ALA A 3 14.05 -11.67 -31.55
C ALA A 3 13.42 -10.50 -30.79
N THR A 4 12.49 -10.80 -29.89
CA THR A 4 11.94 -9.82 -28.94
C THR A 4 13.10 -9.32 -28.08
N THR A 5 13.58 -8.12 -28.38
CA THR A 5 14.61 -7.43 -27.61
C THR A 5 14.10 -7.25 -26.19
N VAL A 6 14.70 -7.98 -25.24
CA VAL A 6 14.35 -7.88 -23.82
C VAL A 6 14.62 -6.43 -23.37
N PRO A 7 13.62 -5.73 -22.81
CA PRO A 7 13.81 -4.34 -22.40
C PRO A 7 14.86 -4.22 -21.29
N PRO A 8 15.60 -3.09 -21.23
CA PRO A 8 16.60 -2.86 -20.20
C PRO A 8 16.05 -3.00 -18.77
N LYS A 9 16.88 -3.49 -17.85
CA LYS A 9 16.49 -3.65 -16.43
C LYS A 9 15.96 -2.36 -15.81
N ALA A 10 16.54 -1.21 -16.17
CA ALA A 10 16.09 0.10 -15.74
C ALA A 10 14.67 0.44 -16.24
N THR A 11 14.34 0.05 -17.48
CA THR A 11 13.01 0.22 -18.07
C THR A 11 11.98 -0.63 -17.34
N ILE A 12 12.30 -1.90 -17.05
CA ILE A 12 11.42 -2.81 -16.29
C ILE A 12 11.18 -2.30 -14.85
N GLN A 13 12.25 -1.85 -14.18
CA GLN A 13 12.14 -1.25 -12.85
C GLN A 13 11.38 0.08 -12.86
N GLY A 14 11.50 0.86 -13.94
CA GLY A 14 10.72 2.06 -14.19
C GLY A 14 9.22 1.78 -14.26
N SER A 15 8.82 0.67 -14.88
CA SER A 15 7.41 0.25 -14.97
C SER A 15 6.76 -0.02 -13.61
N PHE A 16 7.54 -0.41 -12.59
CA PHE A 16 7.06 -0.59 -11.22
C PHE A 16 6.65 0.74 -10.55
N ARG A 17 7.25 1.86 -11.00
CA ARG A 17 6.85 3.22 -10.62
C ARG A 17 5.67 3.70 -11.46
N SER A 18 4.61 2.90 -11.52
CA SER A 18 3.33 3.33 -12.07
C SER A 18 2.89 4.63 -11.39
N LYS A 19 2.11 5.47 -12.09
CA LYS A 19 1.66 6.78 -11.59
C LYS A 19 1.02 6.69 -10.18
N SER A 20 0.36 5.57 -9.87
CA SER A 20 -0.25 5.30 -8.55
C SER A 20 0.79 5.08 -7.44
N THR A 21 1.86 4.32 -7.72
CA THR A 21 2.97 4.10 -6.78
C THR A 21 3.69 5.41 -6.49
N LEU A 22 3.96 6.22 -7.52
CA LEU A 22 4.59 7.54 -7.36
C LEU A 22 3.74 8.48 -6.50
N ARG A 23 2.42 8.54 -6.76
CA ARG A 23 1.49 9.37 -5.99
C ARG A 23 1.45 8.95 -4.52
N THR A 24 1.46 7.63 -4.26
CA THR A 24 1.51 7.09 -2.90
C THR A 24 2.80 7.47 -2.18
N TYR A 25 3.93 7.38 -2.87
CA TYR A 25 5.23 7.75 -2.29
C TYR A 25 5.28 9.25 -1.97
N GLN A 26 4.90 10.10 -2.92
CA GLN A 26 4.81 11.55 -2.71
C GLN A 26 3.93 11.92 -1.52
N THR A 27 2.83 11.18 -1.31
CA THR A 27 1.94 11.43 -0.17
C THR A 27 2.67 11.22 1.15
N TYR A 28 3.36 10.10 1.34
CA TYR A 28 4.10 9.85 2.58
C TYR A 28 5.32 10.76 2.75
N GLN A 29 5.98 11.12 1.65
CA GLN A 29 7.10 12.07 1.66
C GLN A 29 6.66 13.46 2.11
N ASN A 30 5.52 13.95 1.60
CA ASN A 30 4.96 15.23 2.02
C ASN A 30 4.49 15.20 3.47
N GLN A 31 3.88 14.09 3.91
CA GLN A 31 3.48 13.91 5.32
C GLN A 31 4.70 13.89 6.25
N PHE A 32 5.78 13.23 5.85
CA PHE A 32 7.02 13.23 6.61
C PHE A 32 7.64 14.61 6.69
N ALA A 33 7.76 15.32 5.57
CA ALA A 33 8.29 16.68 5.57
C ALA A 33 7.47 17.63 6.45
N LYS A 34 6.14 17.45 6.47
CA LYS A 34 5.25 18.20 7.36
C LYS A 34 5.47 17.80 8.83
N PHE A 35 5.57 16.51 9.14
CA PHE A 35 5.85 16.02 10.49
C PHE A 35 7.18 16.53 11.04
N CYS A 36 8.24 16.52 10.23
CA CYS A 36 9.55 17.05 10.62
C CYS A 36 9.48 18.54 10.98
N LYS A 37 8.73 19.33 10.21
CA LYS A 37 8.57 20.77 10.47
C LYS A 37 7.68 21.07 11.67
N ASP A 38 6.51 20.43 11.72
CA ASP A 38 5.45 20.79 12.66
C ASP A 38 5.64 20.13 14.03
N VAL A 39 6.24 18.94 14.09
CA VAL A 39 6.35 18.14 15.33
C VAL A 39 7.78 18.11 15.85
N LEU A 40 8.75 17.80 14.99
CA LEU A 40 10.15 17.65 15.39
C LEU A 40 10.95 18.95 15.31
N ALA A 41 10.42 19.99 14.64
CA ALA A 41 11.12 21.24 14.34
C ALA A 41 12.52 21.03 13.71
N ILE A 42 12.67 20.00 12.88
CA ILE A 42 13.91 19.69 12.16
C ILE A 42 13.75 19.82 10.65
N ASP A 43 14.87 20.01 9.94
CA ASP A 43 14.88 19.91 8.50
C ASP A 43 14.72 18.44 8.05
N PRO A 44 13.79 18.12 7.14
CA PRO A 44 13.56 16.74 6.69
C PRO A 44 14.79 16.06 6.07
N ALA A 45 15.73 16.82 5.50
CA ALA A 45 16.95 16.25 4.91
C ALA A 45 17.99 15.85 5.97
N GLY A 46 17.97 16.49 7.14
CA GLY A 46 18.80 16.17 8.30
C GLY A 46 18.19 15.16 9.27
N ALA A 47 17.10 14.49 8.88
CA ALA A 47 16.40 13.55 9.74
C ALA A 47 17.27 12.34 10.10
N THR A 48 17.24 11.94 11.38
CA THR A 48 17.93 10.77 11.90
C THR A 48 17.06 9.51 11.76
N PRO A 49 17.62 8.30 11.97
CA PRO A 49 16.83 7.07 12.10
C PRO A 49 15.71 7.20 13.15
N GLY A 50 15.98 7.84 14.29
CA GLY A 50 14.99 8.15 15.31
C GLY A 50 13.82 9.01 14.80
N ALA A 51 14.10 10.05 14.02
CA ALA A 51 13.04 10.85 13.40
C ALA A 51 12.17 10.03 12.41
N CYS A 52 12.76 9.04 11.75
CA CYS A 52 12.01 8.12 10.88
C CYS A 52 11.11 7.18 11.70
N THR A 53 11.61 6.62 12.81
CA THR A 53 10.81 5.75 13.69
C THR A 53 9.71 6.51 14.41
N ASP A 54 9.96 7.75 14.84
CA ASP A 54 8.94 8.66 15.40
C ASP A 54 7.81 8.92 14.40
N PHE A 55 8.15 9.17 13.13
CA PHE A 55 7.15 9.30 12.09
C PHE A 55 6.36 8.01 11.86
N PHE A 56 7.03 6.84 11.86
CA PHE A 56 6.34 5.55 11.75
C PHE A 56 5.40 5.30 12.93
N HIS A 57 5.81 5.71 14.14
CA HIS A 57 4.97 5.66 15.32
C HIS A 57 3.76 6.60 15.21
N HIS A 58 3.96 7.82 14.73
CA HIS A 58 2.89 8.77 14.47
C HIS A 58 1.88 8.23 13.44
N LEU A 59 2.34 7.62 12.35
CA LEU A 59 1.42 6.98 11.39
C LEU A 59 0.61 5.86 12.04
N TYR A 60 1.25 5.05 12.89
CA TYR A 60 0.56 3.97 13.60
C TYR A 60 -0.46 4.50 14.61
N SER A 61 -0.15 5.57 15.36
CA SER A 61 -1.08 6.19 16.31
C SER A 61 -2.30 6.84 15.63
N LEU A 62 -2.16 7.26 14.37
CA LEU A 62 -3.27 7.66 13.51
C LEU A 62 -4.12 6.48 12.97
N GLY A 63 -3.88 5.25 13.47
CA GLY A 63 -4.63 4.05 13.09
C GLY A 63 -4.22 3.43 11.76
N LYS A 64 -3.07 3.82 11.18
CA LYS A 64 -2.56 3.18 9.96
C LYS A 64 -2.05 1.77 10.24
N THR A 65 -2.26 0.87 9.29
CA THR A 65 -1.83 -0.53 9.43
C THR A 65 -0.31 -0.67 9.38
N ALA A 66 0.25 -1.75 9.95
CA ALA A 66 1.68 -2.03 9.85
C ALA A 66 2.17 -2.12 8.38
N ARG A 67 1.32 -2.61 7.47
CA ARG A 67 1.59 -2.63 6.02
C ARG A 67 1.69 -1.22 5.42
N THR A 68 0.83 -0.32 5.87
CA THR A 68 0.88 1.10 5.47
C THR A 68 2.17 1.76 5.96
N VAL A 69 2.56 1.50 7.21
CA VAL A 69 3.81 2.02 7.79
C VAL A 69 5.04 1.49 7.02
N ASP A 70 5.06 0.20 6.65
CA ASP A 70 6.13 -0.36 5.81
C ASP A 70 6.21 0.29 4.41
N SER A 71 5.03 0.61 3.83
CA SER A 71 4.96 1.36 2.58
C SER A 71 5.53 2.78 2.73
N ALA A 72 5.23 3.46 3.84
CA ALA A 72 5.78 4.78 4.16
C ALA A 72 7.30 4.73 4.34
N LYS A 73 7.84 3.72 5.04
CA LYS A 73 9.29 3.49 5.13
C LYS A 73 9.91 3.36 3.73
N THR A 74 9.31 2.56 2.86
CA THR A 74 9.81 2.38 1.49
C THR A 74 9.81 3.70 0.72
N ALA A 75 8.78 4.55 0.92
CA ALA A 75 8.73 5.89 0.35
C ALA A 75 9.83 6.82 0.89
N LEU A 76 10.17 6.72 2.18
CA LEU A 76 11.27 7.48 2.79
C LEU A 76 12.64 7.02 2.28
N VAL A 77 12.85 5.71 2.10
CA VAL A 77 14.07 5.21 1.48
C VAL A 77 14.29 5.85 0.10
N ALA A 78 13.24 5.94 -0.71
CA ALA A 78 13.28 6.60 -2.02
C ALA A 78 13.50 8.12 -1.91
N TYR A 79 12.94 8.76 -0.87
CA TYR A 79 13.11 10.20 -0.59
C TYR A 79 14.57 10.56 -0.30
N PHE A 80 15.18 9.89 0.68
CA PHE A 80 16.58 10.12 1.04
C PHE A 80 17.54 9.73 -0.09
N GLN A 81 17.19 8.70 -0.87
CA GLN A 81 17.95 8.37 -2.08
C GLN A 81 17.89 9.48 -3.14
N ALA A 82 16.73 10.12 -3.34
CA ALA A 82 16.59 11.25 -4.24
C ALA A 82 17.36 12.49 -3.76
N LEU A 83 17.43 12.69 -2.44
CA LEU A 83 18.22 13.75 -1.80
C LEU A 83 19.72 13.43 -1.69
N LYS A 84 20.16 12.24 -2.11
CA LYS A 84 21.55 11.76 -1.99
C LYS A 84 22.10 11.79 -0.56
N VAL A 85 21.23 11.55 0.43
CA VAL A 85 21.63 11.44 1.85
C VAL A 85 22.24 10.07 2.09
N ASP A 86 23.50 10.05 2.55
CA ASP A 86 24.25 8.85 2.93
C ASP A 86 24.95 9.10 4.28
N PRO A 87 24.76 8.23 5.30
CA PRO A 87 23.92 7.03 5.30
C PRO A 87 22.41 7.35 5.28
N ASN A 88 21.63 6.53 4.57
CA ASN A 88 20.17 6.70 4.47
C ASN A 88 19.46 6.31 5.77
N PRO A 89 18.83 7.25 6.50
CA PRO A 89 18.27 7.00 7.83
C PRO A 89 17.07 6.03 7.81
N ALA A 90 16.32 5.98 6.71
CA ALA A 90 15.20 5.04 6.56
C ALA A 90 15.65 3.60 6.22
N ARG A 91 16.91 3.42 5.78
CA ARG A 91 17.55 2.11 5.59
C ARG A 91 18.26 1.59 6.84
N ASP A 92 18.41 2.44 7.84
CA ASP A 92 19.08 2.10 9.08
C ASP A 92 18.45 0.87 9.77
N VAL A 93 19.27 0.17 10.55
CA VAL A 93 18.86 -1.02 11.30
C VAL A 93 17.71 -0.69 12.25
N GLU A 94 17.74 0.47 12.90
CA GLU A 94 16.70 0.93 13.82
C GLU A 94 15.35 1.09 13.11
N SER A 95 15.33 1.84 11.99
CA SER A 95 14.17 2.02 11.12
C SER A 95 13.60 0.69 10.62
N LYS A 96 14.47 -0.30 10.34
CA LYS A 96 14.05 -1.64 9.94
C LYS A 96 13.47 -2.43 11.11
N GLN A 97 14.13 -2.42 12.26
CA GLN A 97 13.70 -3.16 13.45
C GLN A 97 12.35 -2.67 13.95
N TYR A 98 12.07 -1.35 13.89
CA TYR A 98 10.79 -0.79 14.28
C TYR A 98 9.62 -1.38 13.49
N VAL A 99 9.69 -1.35 12.15
CA VAL A 99 8.61 -1.86 11.28
C VAL A 99 8.39 -3.37 11.47
N VAL A 100 9.48 -4.14 11.61
CA VAL A 100 9.39 -5.58 11.89
C VAL A 100 8.81 -5.84 13.28
N GLY A 101 9.19 -5.04 14.27
CA GLY A 101 8.64 -5.08 15.63
C GLY A 101 7.15 -4.79 15.64
N LEU A 102 6.70 -3.80 14.88
CA LEU A 102 5.29 -3.45 14.71
C LEU A 102 4.48 -4.61 14.12
N GLN A 103 4.98 -5.26 13.06
CA GLN A 103 4.32 -6.43 12.47
C GLN A 103 4.22 -7.60 13.45
N LYS A 104 5.28 -7.86 14.23
CA LYS A 104 5.28 -8.90 15.27
C LYS A 104 4.29 -8.57 16.39
N TYR A 105 4.24 -7.30 16.81
CA TYR A 105 3.29 -6.82 17.81
C TYR A 105 1.85 -7.00 17.35
N ASN A 106 1.52 -6.57 16.13
CA ASN A 106 0.17 -6.72 15.57
C ASN A 106 -0.26 -8.19 15.50
N LYS A 107 0.64 -9.07 15.03
CA LYS A 107 0.37 -10.51 14.95
C LYS A 107 0.13 -11.12 16.33
N LYS A 108 0.91 -10.74 17.35
CA LYS A 108 0.76 -11.26 18.71
C LYS A 108 -0.56 -10.83 19.36
N ASN A 109 -1.04 -9.64 19.03
CA ASN A 109 -2.26 -9.05 19.60
C ASN A 109 -3.50 -9.23 18.71
N ASN A 110 -3.43 -10.04 17.64
CA ASN A 110 -4.52 -10.26 16.67
C ASN A 110 -5.10 -8.99 16.02
N ILE A 111 -4.34 -7.88 16.02
CA ILE A 111 -4.78 -6.59 15.45
C ILE A 111 -4.97 -6.68 13.93
N ASP A 112 -4.13 -7.49 13.27
CA ASP A 112 -4.21 -7.68 11.81
C ASP A 112 -5.37 -8.60 11.40
N ASP A 113 -5.87 -9.46 12.29
CA ASP A 113 -6.93 -10.42 11.99
C ASP A 113 -8.33 -9.77 12.03
N GLU A 114 -8.55 -8.78 12.90
CA GLU A 114 -9.82 -8.01 12.95
C GLU A 114 -10.13 -7.27 11.65
N LYS A 115 -9.11 -6.96 10.84
CA LYS A 115 -9.25 -6.21 9.57
C LYS A 115 -9.18 -7.09 8.32
N LYS A 116 -9.14 -8.42 8.46
CA LYS A 116 -9.21 -9.29 7.28
C LYS A 116 -10.56 -9.10 6.61
N ALA A 117 -10.53 -8.94 5.29
CA ALA A 117 -11.76 -8.89 4.50
C ALA A 117 -12.52 -10.20 4.72
N HIS A 118 -13.80 -10.09 5.08
CA HIS A 118 -14.68 -11.25 5.19
C HIS A 118 -14.77 -11.95 3.84
N PRO A 119 -14.30 -13.20 3.71
CA PRO A 119 -14.45 -13.94 2.46
C PRO A 119 -15.93 -14.27 2.28
N LEU A 120 -16.52 -13.81 1.18
CA LEU A 120 -17.91 -14.15 0.86
C LEU A 120 -18.05 -15.66 0.69
N SER A 121 -18.95 -16.26 1.47
CA SER A 121 -19.42 -17.62 1.19
C SER A 121 -20.27 -17.64 -0.09
N VAL A 122 -20.42 -18.82 -0.69
CA VAL A 122 -21.31 -19.01 -1.86
C VAL A 122 -22.74 -18.59 -1.53
N TYR A 123 -23.19 -18.84 -0.29
CA TYR A 123 -24.50 -18.44 0.18
C TYR A 123 -24.65 -16.91 0.23
N GLU A 124 -23.70 -16.20 0.85
CA GLU A 124 -23.74 -14.73 0.91
C GLU A 124 -23.64 -14.08 -0.47
N LEU A 125 -22.82 -14.65 -1.36
CA LEU A 125 -22.76 -14.21 -2.75
C LEU A 125 -24.12 -14.40 -3.45
N SER A 126 -24.78 -15.53 -3.25
CA SER A 126 -26.08 -15.80 -3.86
C SER A 126 -27.14 -14.80 -3.41
N LEU A 127 -27.16 -14.44 -2.12
CA LEU A 127 -28.04 -13.40 -1.58
C LEU A 127 -27.76 -12.04 -2.21
N LEU A 128 -26.47 -11.66 -2.32
CA LEU A 128 -26.05 -10.40 -2.93
C LEU A 128 -26.42 -10.32 -4.42
N VAL A 129 -26.18 -11.38 -5.18
CA VAL A 129 -26.53 -11.46 -6.60
C VAL A 129 -28.05 -11.40 -6.79
N ASN A 130 -28.81 -12.07 -5.92
CA ASN A 130 -30.27 -12.08 -5.98
C ASN A 130 -30.88 -10.72 -5.59
N SER A 131 -30.34 -10.01 -4.60
CA SER A 131 -30.84 -8.66 -4.28
C SER A 131 -30.64 -7.69 -5.44
N LEU A 132 -29.54 -7.83 -6.18
CA LEU A 132 -29.27 -7.05 -7.40
C LEU A 132 -30.23 -7.34 -8.58
N ALA A 133 -31.13 -8.35 -8.49
CA ALA A 133 -32.19 -8.56 -9.49
C ALA A 133 -33.20 -7.44 -9.50
N SER A 134 -33.46 -6.91 -8.30
CA SER A 134 -34.47 -5.88 -8.07
C SER A 134 -33.97 -4.49 -8.45
N SER A 135 -32.67 -4.34 -8.72
CA SER A 135 -32.06 -3.12 -9.23
C SER A 135 -32.37 -2.89 -10.71
N HIS A 136 -32.07 -1.68 -11.21
CA HIS A 136 -32.18 -1.34 -12.63
C HIS A 136 -31.53 -2.41 -13.52
N MET A 137 -32.27 -2.93 -14.51
CA MET A 137 -31.92 -4.12 -15.31
C MET A 137 -30.47 -4.15 -15.79
N PHE A 138 -29.99 -3.05 -16.37
CA PHE A 138 -28.61 -2.94 -16.87
C PHE A 138 -27.56 -2.97 -15.75
N VAL A 139 -27.80 -2.22 -14.67
CA VAL A 139 -26.85 -2.06 -13.57
C VAL A 139 -26.79 -3.35 -12.74
N GLY A 140 -27.94 -3.95 -12.48
CA GLY A 140 -28.05 -5.25 -11.81
C GLY A 140 -27.30 -6.33 -12.59
N ALA A 141 -27.55 -6.47 -13.89
CA ALA A 141 -26.85 -7.44 -14.73
C ALA A 141 -25.32 -7.25 -14.73
N LEU A 142 -24.85 -6.00 -14.81
CA LEU A 142 -23.42 -5.69 -14.78
C LEU A 142 -22.76 -6.12 -13.47
N TYR A 143 -23.32 -5.74 -12.32
CA TYR A 143 -22.76 -6.11 -11.02
C TYR A 143 -22.80 -7.62 -10.77
N ARG A 144 -23.87 -8.29 -11.20
CA ARG A 144 -23.98 -9.75 -11.09
C ARG A 144 -22.89 -10.46 -11.88
N PHE A 145 -22.67 -10.03 -13.12
CA PHE A 145 -21.60 -10.58 -13.96
C PHE A 145 -20.23 -10.34 -13.33
N LEU A 146 -19.93 -9.09 -12.94
CA LEU A 146 -18.65 -8.73 -12.34
C LEU A 146 -18.38 -9.52 -11.05
N LEU A 147 -19.36 -9.60 -10.14
CA LEU A 147 -19.21 -10.30 -8.86
C LEU A 147 -19.01 -11.81 -9.08
N CYS A 148 -19.81 -12.46 -9.93
CA CYS A 148 -19.69 -13.88 -10.20
C CYS A 148 -18.38 -14.23 -10.91
N ALA A 149 -17.99 -13.45 -11.94
CA ALA A 149 -16.74 -13.67 -12.67
C ALA A 149 -15.50 -13.44 -11.80
N SER A 150 -15.50 -12.38 -10.98
CA SER A 150 -14.46 -12.12 -9.99
C SER A 150 -14.39 -13.22 -8.93
N TYR A 151 -15.53 -13.72 -8.46
CA TYR A 151 -15.57 -14.76 -7.42
C TYR A 151 -15.04 -16.11 -7.93
N ILE A 152 -15.51 -16.56 -9.10
CA ILE A 152 -15.11 -17.86 -9.66
C ILE A 152 -13.66 -17.82 -10.16
N GLY A 153 -13.27 -16.74 -10.84
CA GLY A 153 -11.94 -16.63 -11.41
C GLY A 153 -10.89 -16.04 -10.48
N CYS A 154 -11.24 -15.68 -9.24
CA CYS A 154 -10.37 -15.00 -8.28
C CYS A 154 -9.73 -13.71 -8.83
N PHE A 155 -10.39 -13.08 -9.79
CA PHE A 155 -9.89 -11.88 -10.45
C PHE A 155 -10.21 -10.64 -9.64
N ARG A 156 -9.27 -9.69 -9.62
CA ARG A 156 -9.56 -8.36 -9.10
C ARG A 156 -10.60 -7.68 -9.97
N ILE A 157 -11.45 -6.85 -9.37
CA ILE A 157 -12.46 -6.08 -10.12
C ILE A 157 -11.80 -5.26 -11.24
N SER A 158 -10.61 -4.70 -10.99
CA SER A 158 -9.86 -3.96 -12.02
C SER A 158 -9.41 -4.82 -13.21
N GLU A 159 -9.18 -6.11 -12.99
CA GLU A 159 -8.83 -7.04 -14.08
C GLU A 159 -10.08 -7.34 -14.90
N MET A 160 -11.23 -7.56 -14.25
CA MET A 160 -12.52 -7.74 -14.91
C MET A 160 -12.99 -6.53 -15.71
N LEU A 161 -12.72 -5.32 -15.21
CA LEU A 161 -13.07 -4.08 -15.92
C LEU A 161 -12.15 -3.78 -17.12
N ASN A 162 -11.03 -4.49 -17.24
CA ASN A 162 -10.07 -4.34 -18.35
C ASN A 162 -10.22 -5.46 -19.40
N LEU A 163 -11.18 -6.38 -19.24
CA LEU A 163 -11.59 -7.36 -20.24
C LEU A 163 -12.48 -6.70 -21.30
#